data_AF-A0A7X7JKE3-F1
#
_entry.id   AF-A0A7X7JKE3-F1
#
_cell.length_a   1.000
_cell.length_b   1.000
_cell.length_c   1.000
_cell.angle_alpha   90.00
_cell.angle_beta   90.00
_cell.angle_gamma   90.00
#
_symmetry.space_group_name_H-M   'P 1'
#
loop_
_entity.id
_entity.type
_entity.pdbx_description
1 polymer ?
#
loop_
_entity_poly.entity_id
_entity_poly.type
_entity_poly.pdbx_seq_one_letter_code
_entity_poly.pdbx_strand_id
1 'polypeptide(L)'
;MAVDVLDVLAVIFGILFTIRKLDSSRREAQDYPHVDPGAFEAWRRRESGIYSAGSLACFLKIVLDVGFLLLVAPGLPPSLVHVIGAIIDLAWLAMIVVTLVRASAARKERRRLDIVLR
;
A
#
# COMPACT_ATOMS: atom_id res chain seq x y z
N MET A 1 12.60 -18.28 -14.01
CA MET A 1 11.86 -18.29 -12.74
C MET A 1 10.67 -17.38 -12.92
N ALA A 2 9.49 -17.98 -12.80
CA ALA A 2 8.21 -17.40 -13.15
C ALA A 2 7.76 -16.42 -12.07
N VAL A 3 6.97 -15.43 -12.47
CA VAL A 3 6.17 -14.58 -11.58
C VAL A 3 5.65 -15.42 -10.42
N ASP A 4 6.08 -15.11 -9.19
CA ASP A 4 5.66 -15.86 -8.00
C ASP A 4 4.26 -15.41 -7.55
N VAL A 5 3.57 -16.26 -6.80
CA VAL A 5 2.26 -15.95 -6.21
C VAL A 5 2.32 -14.66 -5.39
N LEU A 6 3.44 -14.40 -4.71
CA LEU A 6 3.65 -13.17 -3.94
C LEU A 6 3.69 -11.92 -4.83
N ASP A 7 4.23 -11.99 -6.04
CA ASP A 7 4.22 -10.86 -6.97
C ASP A 7 2.81 -10.61 -7.51
N VAL A 8 2.04 -11.67 -7.78
CA VAL A 8 0.62 -11.54 -8.15
C VAL A 8 -0.16 -10.87 -7.02
N LEU A 9 0.07 -11.28 -5.77
CA LEU A 9 -0.54 -10.63 -4.61
C LEU A 9 -0.10 -9.17 -4.47
N ALA A 10 1.17 -8.85 -4.71
CA ALA A 10 1.67 -7.48 -4.70
C ALA A 10 0.95 -6.62 -5.75
N VAL A 11 0.73 -7.13 -6.96
CA VAL A 11 -0.05 -6.43 -7.99
C VAL A 11 -1.49 -6.21 -7.51
N ILE A 12 -2.16 -7.24 -7.00
CA ILE A 12 -3.55 -7.14 -6.52
C ILE A 12 -3.66 -6.12 -5.39
N PHE A 13 -2.79 -6.19 -4.38
CA PHE A 13 -2.78 -5.22 -3.28
C PHE A 13 -2.46 -3.80 -3.77
N GLY A 14 -1.52 -3.66 -4.71
CA GLY A 14 -1.19 -2.39 -5.34
C GLY A 14 -2.40 -1.74 -6.02
N ILE A 15 -3.18 -2.52 -6.78
CA ILE A 15 -4.42 -2.08 -7.41
C ILE A 15 -5.44 -1.67 -6.35
N LEU A 16 -5.68 -2.52 -5.33
CA LEU A 16 -6.66 -2.24 -4.27
C LEU A 16 -6.31 -0.97 -3.48
N PHE A 17 -5.04 -0.77 -3.15
CA PHE A 17 -4.59 0.46 -2.48
C PHE A 17 -4.72 1.68 -3.39
N THR A 18 -4.42 1.54 -4.67
CA THR A 18 -4.59 2.64 -5.63
C THR A 18 -6.05 3.04 -5.78
N ILE A 19 -6.96 2.07 -5.92
CA ILE A 19 -8.41 2.33 -5.96
C ILE A 19 -8.86 3.05 -4.69
N ARG A 20 -8.44 2.57 -3.52
CA ARG A 20 -8.80 3.22 -2.24
C ARG A 20 -8.24 4.62 -2.10
N LYS A 21 -7.01 4.86 -2.57
CA LYS A 21 -6.41 6.19 -2.63
C LYS A 21 -7.27 7.11 -3.50
N LEU A 22 -7.60 6.69 -4.72
CA LEU A 22 -8.43 7.46 -5.65
C LEU A 22 -9.82 7.75 -5.08
N ASP A 23 -10.45 6.76 -4.44
CA ASP A 23 -11.74 6.91 -3.77
C ASP A 23 -11.67 7.96 -2.65
N SER A 24 -10.66 7.89 -1.77
CA SER A 24 -10.49 8.90 -0.71
C SER A 24 -10.21 10.30 -1.24
N SER A 25 -9.48 10.43 -2.34
CA SER A 25 -9.13 11.71 -2.96
C SER A 25 -10.31 12.36 -3.69
N ARG A 26 -11.27 11.56 -4.20
CA ARG A 26 -12.45 12.09 -4.89
C ARG A 26 -13.47 12.72 -3.95
N ARG A 27 -13.40 12.47 -2.65
CA ARG A 27 -14.36 13.00 -1.67
C ARG A 27 -14.03 14.44 -1.34
N GLU A 28 -15.08 15.26 -1.33
CA GLU A 28 -14.98 16.67 -0.99
C GLU A 28 -15.57 16.92 0.39
N ALA A 29 -15.10 17.97 1.07
CA ALA A 29 -15.67 18.40 2.34
C ALA A 29 -17.14 18.82 2.19
N GLN A 30 -17.53 19.25 0.99
CA GLN A 30 -18.89 19.64 0.64
C GLN A 30 -19.90 18.48 0.78
N ASP A 31 -19.45 17.24 0.59
CA ASP A 31 -20.30 16.04 0.74
C ASP A 31 -20.64 15.73 2.21
N TYR A 32 -19.91 16.36 3.16
CA TYR A 32 -20.00 16.11 4.60
C TYR A 32 -20.11 17.42 5.39
N PRO A 33 -21.20 18.20 5.22
CA PRO A 33 -21.34 19.53 5.82
C PRO A 33 -21.42 19.51 7.36
N HIS A 34 -21.70 18.36 7.97
CA HIS A 34 -21.73 18.16 9.42
C HIS A 34 -20.34 17.92 10.05
N VAL A 35 -19.30 17.74 9.24
CA VAL A 35 -17.93 17.49 9.71
C VAL A 35 -17.11 18.76 9.57
N ASP A 36 -16.31 19.08 10.59
CA ASP A 36 -15.36 20.18 10.52
C ASP A 36 -14.43 20.02 9.28
N PRO A 37 -14.37 21.01 8.36
CA PRO A 37 -13.58 20.90 7.15
C PRO A 37 -12.09 20.63 7.41
N GLY A 38 -11.53 21.17 8.50
CA GLY A 38 -10.15 20.94 8.91
C GLY A 38 -9.91 19.49 9.31
N ALA A 39 -10.81 18.93 10.14
CA ALA A 39 -10.76 17.52 10.53
C ALA A 39 -10.93 16.57 9.32
N PHE A 40 -11.83 16.89 8.39
CA PHE A 40 -12.04 16.11 7.16
C PHE A 40 -10.79 16.10 6.28
N GLU A 41 -10.18 17.26 6.03
CA GLU A 41 -8.97 17.34 5.21
C GLU A 41 -7.78 16.62 5.85
N ALA A 42 -7.61 16.73 7.17
CA ALA A 42 -6.56 16.03 7.90
C ALA A 42 -6.75 14.51 7.78
N TRP A 43 -7.98 14.02 7.94
CA TRP A 43 -8.32 12.62 7.73
C TRP A 43 -8.04 12.18 6.29
N ARG A 44 -8.49 12.94 5.28
CA ARG A 44 -8.30 12.65 3.86
C ARG A 44 -6.82 12.58 3.46
N ARG A 45 -6.01 13.55 3.91
CA ARG A 45 -4.55 13.54 3.69
C ARG A 45 -3.89 12.33 4.33
N ARG A 46 -4.33 11.95 5.53
CA ARG A 46 -3.80 10.78 6.24
C ARG A 46 -4.17 9.47 5.54
N GLU A 47 -5.42 9.31 5.13
CA GLU A 47 -5.91 8.09 4.48
C GLU A 47 -5.28 7.92 3.09
N SER A 48 -5.29 8.97 2.27
CA SER A 48 -4.63 8.94 0.95
C SER A 48 -3.12 8.67 1.05
N GLY A 49 -2.45 9.24 2.08
CA GLY A 49 -1.03 8.98 2.35
C GLY A 49 -0.75 7.52 2.71
N ILE A 50 -1.59 6.90 3.54
CA ILE A 50 -1.45 5.48 3.93
C ILE A 50 -1.56 4.59 2.69
N TYR A 51 -2.59 4.77 1.86
CA TYR A 51 -2.77 3.94 0.68
C TYR A 51 -1.73 4.24 -0.41
N SER A 52 -1.24 5.47 -0.52
CA SER A 52 -0.13 5.81 -1.43
C SER A 52 1.17 5.13 -1.02
N ALA A 53 1.47 5.04 0.28
CA ALA A 53 2.61 4.30 0.78
C ALA A 53 2.46 2.79 0.51
N GLY A 54 1.26 2.24 0.73
CA GLY A 54 0.94 0.84 0.42
C GLY A 54 1.08 0.51 -1.07
N SER A 55 0.55 1.35 -1.96
CA SER A 55 0.68 1.15 -3.41
C SER A 55 2.14 1.26 -3.87
N LEU A 56 2.89 2.21 -3.31
CA LEU A 56 4.32 2.38 -3.62
C LEU A 56 5.13 1.16 -3.17
N ALA A 57 4.86 0.61 -1.98
CA ALA A 57 5.53 -0.60 -1.50
C ALA A 57 5.28 -1.81 -2.42
N CYS A 58 4.06 -1.96 -2.94
CA CYS A 58 3.74 -3.01 -3.90
C CYS A 58 4.45 -2.83 -5.24
N PHE A 59 4.51 -1.60 -5.74
CA PHE A 59 5.26 -1.29 -6.96
C PHE A 59 6.76 -1.54 -6.78
N LEU A 60 7.32 -1.08 -5.65
CA LEU A 60 8.74 -1.22 -5.34
C LEU A 60 9.12 -2.70 -5.18
N LYS A 61 8.25 -3.55 -4.62
CA LYS A 61 8.44 -5.00 -4.58
C LYS A 61 8.70 -5.58 -5.97
N ILE A 62 7.81 -5.30 -6.92
CA ILE A 62 7.92 -5.82 -8.29
C ILE A 62 9.19 -5.30 -8.97
N VAL A 63 9.49 -4.01 -8.82
CA VAL A 63 10.69 -3.39 -9.40
C VAL A 63 11.97 -3.98 -8.80
N LEU A 64 12.00 -4.19 -7.47
CA LEU A 64 13.14 -4.77 -6.78
C LEU A 64 13.35 -6.23 -7.19
N ASP A 65 12.30 -7.04 -7.28
CA ASP A 65 12.41 -8.43 -7.69
C ASP A 65 12.90 -8.56 -9.13
N VAL A 66 12.24 -7.87 -10.06
CA VAL A 66 12.61 -7.90 -11.48
C VAL A 66 14.01 -7.30 -11.68
N GLY A 67 14.29 -6.17 -11.04
CA GLY A 67 15.60 -5.51 -11.12
C GLY A 67 16.71 -6.36 -10.53
N PHE A 68 16.49 -6.99 -9.37
CA PHE A 68 17.44 -7.88 -8.73
C PHE A 68 17.73 -9.11 -9.60
N LEU A 69 16.68 -9.74 -10.14
CA LEU A 69 16.82 -10.91 -11.01
C LEU A 69 17.56 -10.60 -12.31
N LEU A 70 17.34 -9.44 -12.92
CA LEU A 70 17.96 -9.08 -14.18
C LEU A 70 19.40 -8.55 -14.03
N LEU A 71 19.67 -7.78 -12.97
CA LEU A 71 20.93 -7.04 -12.84
C LEU A 71 21.93 -7.70 -11.89
N VAL A 72 21.45 -8.40 -10.86
CA VAL A 72 22.31 -8.83 -9.74
C VAL A 72 22.39 -10.35 -9.62
N ALA A 73 21.26 -11.05 -9.77
CA ALA A 73 21.19 -12.51 -9.64
C ALA A 73 22.13 -13.30 -10.58
N PRO A 74 22.45 -12.88 -11.83
CA PRO A 74 23.34 -13.64 -12.70
C PRO A 74 24.78 -13.80 -12.16
N GLY A 75 25.21 -12.90 -11.27
CA GLY A 75 26.54 -12.92 -10.67
C GLY A 75 26.61 -13.55 -9.27
N LEU A 76 25.48 -14.02 -8.73
CA LEU A 76 25.38 -14.51 -7.35
C LEU A 76 25.18 -16.03 -7.28
N PRO A 77 25.68 -16.68 -6.21
CA PRO A 77 25.35 -18.07 -5.95
C PRO A 77 23.85 -18.22 -5.65
N PRO A 78 23.22 -19.35 -6.05
CA PRO A 78 21.78 -19.56 -5.89
C PRO A 78 21.27 -19.37 -4.46
N SER A 79 22.06 -19.77 -3.46
CA SER A 79 21.70 -19.61 -2.04
C SER A 79 21.51 -18.14 -1.65
N LEU A 80 22.38 -17.24 -2.12
CA LEU A 80 22.24 -15.80 -1.83
C LEU A 80 21.07 -15.18 -2.58
N VAL A 81 20.81 -15.62 -3.81
CA VAL A 81 19.64 -15.17 -4.60
C VAL A 81 18.34 -15.47 -3.84
N HIS A 82 18.21 -16.68 -3.27
CA HIS A 82 17.04 -17.05 -2.47
C HIS A 82 16.92 -16.23 -1.17
N VAL A 83 18.03 -16.02 -0.45
CA VAL A 83 18.02 -15.23 0.80
C VAL A 83 17.60 -13.79 0.54
N ILE A 84 18.15 -13.16 -0.50
CA ILE A 84 17.82 -11.77 -0.84
C ILE A 84 16.37 -11.65 -1.29
N GLY A 85 15.89 -12.57 -2.14
CA GLY A 85 14.47 -12.63 -2.53
C GLY A 85 13.54 -12.71 -1.31
N ALA A 86 13.83 -13.63 -0.39
CA ALA A 86 13.05 -13.78 0.84
C ALA A 86 13.08 -12.52 1.73
N ILE A 87 14.19 -11.78 1.77
CA ILE A 87 14.27 -10.50 2.50
C ILE A 87 13.37 -9.45 1.85
N ILE A 88 13.37 -9.36 0.51
CA ILE A 88 12.50 -8.43 -0.23
C ILE A 88 11.03 -8.77 0.02
N ASP A 89 10.66 -10.05 -0.02
CA ASP A 89 9.31 -10.53 0.30
C ASP A 89 8.88 -10.18 1.73
N LEU A 90 9.75 -10.47 2.72
CA LEU A 90 9.46 -10.18 4.13
C LEU A 90 9.32 -8.68 4.38
N ALA A 91 10.19 -7.86 3.78
CA ALA A 91 10.12 -6.40 3.90
C ALA A 91 8.81 -5.86 3.30
N TRP A 92 8.41 -6.37 2.13
CA TRP A 92 7.13 -6.02 1.52
C TRP A 92 5.95 -6.42 2.42
N LEU A 93 5.93 -7.66 2.92
CA LEU A 93 4.86 -8.16 3.77
C LEU A 93 4.72 -7.35 5.07
N ALA A 94 5.85 -6.98 5.69
CA ALA A 94 5.87 -6.08 6.84
C ALA A 94 5.22 -4.71 6.50
N MET A 95 5.55 -4.14 5.34
CA MET A 95 4.94 -2.88 4.88
C MET A 95 3.44 -2.99 4.62
N ILE A 96 2.96 -4.14 4.13
CA ILE A 96 1.52 -4.42 3.99
C ILE A 96 0.84 -4.43 5.36
N VAL A 97 1.40 -5.16 6.34
CA VAL A 97 0.86 -5.22 7.70
C VAL A 97 0.79 -3.82 8.32
N VAL A 98 1.86 -3.02 8.22
CA VAL A 98 1.88 -1.63 8.70
C VAL A 98 0.79 -0.80 8.02
N THR A 99 0.64 -0.93 6.70
CA THR A 99 -0.42 -0.24 5.93
C THR A 99 -1.80 -0.62 6.43
N LEU A 100 -2.08 -1.91 6.66
CA LEU A 100 -3.37 -2.41 7.13
C LEU A 100 -3.70 -1.94 8.55
N VAL A 101 -2.71 -1.93 9.45
CA VAL A 101 -2.89 -1.42 10.83
C VAL A 101 -3.21 0.08 10.79
N ARG A 102 -2.45 0.87 10.02
CA ARG A 102 -2.69 2.31 9.88
C ARG A 102 -4.03 2.60 9.21
N ALA A 103 -4.42 1.83 8.20
CA ALA A 103 -5.72 1.95 7.56
C ALA A 103 -6.87 1.62 8.52
N SER A 104 -6.69 0.62 9.40
CA SER A 104 -7.67 0.28 10.43
C SER A 104 -7.85 1.41 11.45
N ALA A 105 -6.75 2.06 11.85
CA ALA A 105 -6.82 3.26 12.69
C ALA A 105 -7.54 4.42 11.99
N ALA A 106 -7.26 4.66 10.70
CA ALA A 106 -7.94 5.68 9.90
C ALA A 106 -9.45 5.39 9.74
N ARG A 107 -9.86 4.12 9.64
CA ARG A 107 -11.28 3.71 9.64
C ARG A 107 -11.97 3.97 10.97
N LYS A 108 -11.27 3.83 12.09
CA LYS A 108 -11.82 4.15 13.42
C LYS A 108 -12.07 5.65 13.54
N GLU A 109 -11.12 6.47 13.06
CA GLU A 109 -11.28 7.92 13.01
C GLU A 109 -12.45 8.33 12.12
N ARG A 110 -12.55 7.71 10.94
CA ARG A 110 -13.66 7.90 10.03
C ARG A 110 -15.03 7.63 10.66
N ARG A 111 -15.16 6.58 11.48
CA ARG A 111 -16.39 6.26 12.21
C ARG A 111 -16.70 7.27 13.32
N ARG A 112 -15.67 7.85 13.94
CA ARG A 112 -15.86 8.92 14.95
C ARG A 112 -16.35 10.22 14.30
N LEU A 113 -15.89 10.52 13.09
CA LEU A 113 -16.28 11.69 12.32
C LEU A 113 -17.58 11.50 11.54
N ASP A 114 -18.25 10.35 11.65
CA ASP A 114 -19.48 10.00 10.93
C ASP A 114 -19.41 10.22 9.40
N ILE A 115 -18.24 9.92 8.82
CA ILE A 115 -18.02 9.97 7.37
C ILE A 115 -18.53 8.65 6.78
N VAL A 116 -19.85 8.55 6.63
CA VAL A 116 -20.52 7.36 6.07
C VAL A 116 -20.23 7.25 4.56
N LEU A 117 -19.91 6.04 4.09
CA LEU A 117 -19.84 5.72 2.66
C LEU A 117 -21.30 5.52 2.24
N ARG A 118 -21.85 6.43 1.43
CA ARG A 118 -23.01 6.12 0.61
C ARG A 118 -22.54 5.49 -0.69
#